data_AF-Q72BK1-F1
#
_entry.id   AF-Q72BK1-F1
#
_cell.length_a   1.000
_cell.length_b   1.000
_cell.length_c   1.000
_cell.angle_alpha   90.00
_cell.angle_beta   90.00
_cell.angle_gamma   90.00
#
_symmetry.space_group_name_H-M   'P 1'
#
loop_
_entity.id
_entity.type
_entity.pdbx_description
1 polymer ?
#
loop_
_entity_poly.entity_id
_entity_poly.type
_entity_poly.pdbx_seq_one_letter_code
_entity_poly.pdbx_strand_id
1 'polypeptide(L)'
;MGLSRRFFFALFALLRYEVNLGFLERPLSVGFIWGAITGEWQMALSLAVFHELLWLDLFPAGTYIPPNGVLSLLLCLVVAGRFNLPSPDLLAVPLLLVLPAALCGAQLEYLLRKRENRQYNAILHWGRQPGDDRVLPAKIVRSSLLWHGFAQFLLFVAWSLVLDVTIRIFASAFGYIPRVSGVMWGHLWFVAGLGGILSLRIRRAYVVFGFSLAAGVAALVVI
;
A
#
# COMPACT_ATOMS: atom_id res chain seq x y z
N MET A 1 -10.20 1.92 23.48
CA MET A 1 -9.83 0.51 23.14
C MET A 1 -9.57 0.24 21.65
N GLY A 2 -9.90 1.14 20.71
CA GLY A 2 -9.73 0.88 19.26
C GLY A 2 -8.34 1.15 18.66
N LEU A 3 -7.56 2.10 19.19
CA LEU A 3 -6.28 2.51 18.59
C LEU A 3 -5.18 1.44 18.70
N SER A 4 -5.11 0.71 19.83
CA SER A 4 -4.07 -0.32 20.06
C SER A 4 -4.26 -1.54 19.18
N ARG A 5 -5.51 -1.95 18.91
CA ARG A 5 -5.85 -3.06 17.99
C ARG A 5 -5.51 -2.71 16.54
N ARG A 6 -5.77 -1.46 16.13
CA ARG A 6 -5.45 -0.93 14.80
C ARG A 6 -3.94 -0.81 14.54
N PHE A 7 -3.16 -0.45 15.55
CA PHE A 7 -1.70 -0.38 15.48
C PHE A 7 -1.03 -1.77 15.42
N PHE A 8 -1.52 -2.75 16.19
CA PHE A 8 -1.01 -4.13 16.14
C PHE A 8 -1.23 -4.80 14.77
N PHE A 9 -2.26 -4.40 14.02
CA PHE A 9 -2.52 -4.98 12.69
C PHE A 9 -1.63 -4.39 11.59
N ALA A 10 -1.22 -3.12 11.74
CA ALA A 10 -0.16 -2.57 10.90
C ALA A 10 1.11 -3.42 11.02
N LEU A 11 1.41 -3.96 12.21
CA LEU A 11 2.52 -4.88 12.47
C LEU A 11 2.34 -6.24 11.78
N PHE A 12 1.13 -6.80 11.79
CA PHE A 12 0.83 -8.10 11.16
C PHE A 12 0.91 -8.05 9.63
N ALA A 13 0.59 -6.91 9.04
CA ALA A 13 0.71 -6.72 7.59
C ALA A 13 2.14 -6.36 7.12
N LEU A 14 3.08 -6.11 8.06
CA LEU A 14 4.52 -6.09 7.74
C LEU A 14 5.04 -7.49 7.35
N LEU A 15 4.33 -8.56 7.71
CA LEU A 15 4.72 -9.94 7.40
C LEU A 15 4.69 -10.29 5.90
N ARG A 16 4.34 -9.34 5.01
CA ARG A 16 4.43 -9.49 3.54
C ARG A 16 5.78 -10.04 3.07
N TYR A 17 6.88 -9.74 3.78
CA TYR A 17 8.22 -10.22 3.42
C TYR A 17 8.66 -11.50 4.12
N GLU A 18 7.84 -12.05 5.01
CA GLU A 18 8.21 -13.22 5.82
C GLU A 18 7.49 -14.50 5.35
N VAL A 19 6.24 -14.38 4.88
CA VAL A 19 5.44 -15.53 4.42
C VAL A 19 4.70 -15.17 3.14
N ASN A 20 5.20 -15.65 2.00
CA ASN A 20 4.55 -15.46 0.70
C ASN A 20 3.35 -16.41 0.56
N LEU A 21 2.25 -16.07 1.25
CA LEU A 21 0.99 -16.81 1.19
C LEU A 21 0.16 -16.49 -0.07
N GLY A 22 0.68 -15.68 -1.00
CA GLY A 22 0.06 -15.27 -2.26
C GLY A 22 -1.17 -14.37 -2.11
N PHE A 23 -2.11 -14.76 -1.25
CA PHE A 23 -3.36 -14.06 -1.00
C PHE A 23 -3.21 -12.94 0.04
N LEU A 24 -2.37 -13.11 1.07
CA LEU A 24 -2.24 -12.13 2.17
C LEU A 24 -1.48 -10.85 1.79
N GLU A 25 -0.83 -10.84 0.63
CA GLU A 25 -0.10 -9.66 0.13
C GLU A 25 -0.99 -8.71 -0.67
N ARG A 26 -2.24 -9.10 -0.91
CA ARG A 26 -3.23 -8.33 -1.67
C ARG A 26 -3.91 -7.30 -0.75
N PRO A 27 -4.00 -6.02 -1.14
CA PRO A 27 -4.78 -5.02 -0.43
C PRO A 27 -6.19 -5.52 -0.05
N LEU A 28 -6.88 -6.21 -0.97
CA LEU A 28 -8.24 -6.72 -0.72
C LEU A 28 -8.32 -7.67 0.48
N SER A 29 -7.37 -8.60 0.60
CA SER A 29 -7.30 -9.56 1.71
C SER A 29 -7.03 -8.87 3.04
N VAL A 30 -6.09 -7.92 3.05
CA VAL A 30 -5.75 -7.16 4.27
C VAL A 30 -6.93 -6.29 4.71
N GLY A 31 -7.63 -5.66 3.76
CA GLY A 31 -8.86 -4.91 4.03
C GLY A 31 -9.98 -5.78 4.60
N PHE A 32 -10.15 -7.00 4.10
CA PHE A 32 -11.11 -7.95 4.64
C PHE A 32 -10.80 -8.30 6.11
N ILE A 33 -9.54 -8.62 6.41
CA ILE A 33 -9.15 -8.95 7.80
C ILE A 33 -9.29 -7.73 8.71
N TRP A 34 -8.95 -6.54 8.22
CA TRP A 34 -9.16 -5.30 8.97
C TRP A 34 -10.65 -5.09 9.29
N GLY A 35 -11.53 -5.26 8.30
CA GLY A 35 -12.98 -5.16 8.48
C GLY A 35 -13.51 -6.19 9.48
N ALA A 36 -13.04 -7.43 9.42
CA ALA A 36 -13.42 -8.50 10.33
C ALA A 36 -13.07 -8.19 11.80
N ILE A 37 -11.94 -7.53 12.04
CA ILE A 37 -11.45 -7.22 13.39
C ILE A 37 -12.06 -5.92 13.93
N THR A 38 -12.15 -4.89 13.09
CA THR A 38 -12.58 -3.54 13.50
C THR A 38 -14.08 -3.33 13.40
N GLY A 39 -14.79 -4.15 12.61
CA GLY A 39 -16.20 -3.99 12.27
C GLY A 39 -16.47 -2.95 11.17
N GLU A 40 -15.44 -2.22 10.70
CA GLU A 40 -15.58 -1.12 9.73
C GLU A 40 -15.56 -1.62 8.27
N TRP A 41 -16.48 -2.52 7.92
CA TRP A 41 -16.50 -3.21 6.63
C TRP A 41 -16.54 -2.30 5.42
N GLN A 42 -17.46 -1.33 5.42
CA GLN A 42 -17.65 -0.46 4.27
C GLN A 42 -16.38 0.34 3.95
N MET A 43 -15.76 0.95 4.96
CA MET A 43 -14.53 1.73 4.77
C MET A 43 -13.36 0.84 4.38
N ALA A 44 -13.16 -0.27 5.11
CA ALA A 44 -12.05 -1.18 4.89
C ALA A 44 -12.05 -1.78 3.48
N LEU A 45 -13.20 -2.31 3.04
CA LEU A 45 -13.33 -2.90 1.71
C LEU A 45 -13.25 -1.86 0.60
N SER A 46 -13.85 -0.67 0.78
CA SER A 46 -13.83 0.35 -0.26
C SER A 46 -12.42 0.90 -0.51
N LEU A 47 -11.64 1.10 0.56
CA LEU A 47 -10.22 1.48 0.47
C LEU A 47 -9.37 0.34 -0.10
N ALA A 48 -9.67 -0.91 0.27
CA ALA A 48 -8.93 -2.06 -0.24
C ALA A 48 -9.18 -2.29 -1.74
N VAL A 49 -10.42 -2.16 -2.21
CA VAL A 49 -10.78 -2.18 -3.63
C VAL A 49 -10.07 -1.05 -4.38
N PHE A 50 -10.05 0.16 -3.84
CA PHE A 50 -9.31 1.27 -4.45
C PHE A 50 -7.83 0.93 -4.66
N HIS A 51 -7.15 0.42 -3.63
CA HIS A 51 -5.73 0.08 -3.73
C HIS A 51 -5.49 -1.15 -4.63
N GLU A 52 -6.39 -2.14 -4.63
CA GLU A 52 -6.30 -3.29 -5.53
C GLU A 52 -6.43 -2.86 -7.00
N LEU A 53 -7.41 -2.01 -7.32
CA LEU A 53 -7.61 -1.49 -8.68
C LEU A 53 -6.44 -0.62 -9.14
N LEU A 54 -5.90 0.21 -8.25
CA LEU A 54 -4.80 1.11 -8.58
C LEU A 54 -3.51 0.35 -8.94
N TRP A 55 -3.23 -0.74 -8.23
CA TRP A 55 -2.00 -1.53 -8.40
C TRP A 55 -2.20 -2.81 -9.22
N LEU A 56 -3.33 -2.94 -9.93
CA LEU A 56 -3.78 -4.21 -10.54
C LEU A 56 -2.80 -4.81 -11.56
N ASP A 57 -2.04 -3.97 -12.28
CA ASP A 57 -1.06 -4.39 -13.28
C ASP A 57 0.35 -4.63 -12.75
N LEU A 58 0.59 -4.23 -11.52
CA LEU A 58 1.93 -4.19 -10.96
C LEU A 58 2.13 -5.48 -10.16
N PHE A 59 2.23 -6.58 -10.89
CA PHE A 59 2.57 -7.88 -10.31
C PHE A 59 4.09 -8.12 -10.34
N PRO A 60 4.65 -8.79 -9.32
CA PRO A 60 6.07 -9.08 -9.28
C PRO A 60 6.42 -10.07 -10.40
N ALA A 61 7.25 -9.64 -11.35
CA ALA A 61 7.72 -10.45 -12.47
C ALA A 61 9.23 -10.25 -12.68
N GLY A 62 10.00 -11.32 -12.56
CA GLY A 62 11.46 -11.27 -12.66
C GLY A 62 12.08 -10.36 -11.59
N THR A 63 12.83 -9.34 -12.03
CA THR A 63 13.51 -8.37 -11.15
C THR A 63 12.64 -7.16 -10.78
N TYR A 64 11.43 -7.05 -11.35
CA TYR A 64 10.53 -5.96 -11.06
C TYR A 64 9.93 -6.10 -9.65
N ILE A 65 10.06 -5.03 -8.85
CA ILE A 65 9.50 -4.93 -7.50
C ILE A 65 8.32 -3.95 -7.55
N PRO A 66 7.09 -4.42 -7.33
CA PRO A 66 5.91 -3.57 -7.41
C PRO A 66 5.78 -2.67 -6.17
N PRO A 67 5.06 -1.55 -6.28
CA PRO A 67 4.75 -0.69 -5.14
C PRO A 67 4.01 -1.43 -4.04
N ASN A 68 4.29 -1.06 -2.78
CA ASN A 68 3.68 -1.75 -1.64
C ASN A 68 2.25 -1.24 -1.38
N GLY A 69 1.28 -1.84 -2.08
CA GLY A 69 -0.15 -1.49 -1.95
C GLY A 69 -0.76 -1.76 -0.57
N VAL A 70 -0.22 -2.72 0.18
CA VAL A 70 -0.67 -3.01 1.55
C VAL A 70 -0.25 -1.90 2.52
N LEU A 71 0.99 -1.39 2.37
CA LEU A 71 1.48 -0.27 3.17
C LEU A 71 0.61 0.97 3.01
N SER A 72 0.29 1.36 1.76
CA SER A 72 -0.56 2.52 1.48
C SER A 72 -1.99 2.33 1.99
N LEU A 73 -2.57 1.12 1.84
CA LEU A 73 -3.88 0.79 2.40
C LEU A 73 -3.92 1.00 3.92
N LEU A 74 -2.95 0.44 4.65
CA LEU A 74 -2.92 0.52 6.11
C LEU A 74 -2.69 1.94 6.61
N LEU A 75 -1.82 2.69 5.95
CA LEU A 75 -1.64 4.11 6.25
C LEU A 75 -2.96 4.87 6.07
N CYS A 76 -3.70 4.59 5.00
CA CYS A 76 -5.00 5.19 4.76
C CYS A 76 -6.02 4.81 5.85
N LEU A 77 -6.09 3.54 6.25
CA LEU A 77 -6.99 3.07 7.32
C LEU A 77 -6.65 3.67 8.68
N VAL A 78 -5.35 3.79 9.00
CA VAL A 78 -4.91 4.42 10.25
C VAL A 78 -5.23 5.91 10.25
N VAL A 79 -4.98 6.62 9.14
CA VAL A 79 -5.33 8.04 9.01
C VAL A 79 -6.84 8.25 9.09
N ALA A 80 -7.63 7.45 8.37
CA ALA A 80 -9.09 7.49 8.39
C ALA A 80 -9.65 7.30 9.81
N GLY A 81 -9.12 6.30 10.52
CA GLY A 81 -9.50 6.03 11.91
C GLY A 81 -9.01 7.07 12.91
N ARG A 82 -7.85 7.70 12.67
CA ARG A 82 -7.25 8.71 13.58
C ARG A 82 -7.92 10.07 13.47
N PHE A 83 -8.26 10.48 12.26
CA PHE A 83 -8.95 11.76 11.99
C PHE A 83 -10.47 11.62 11.89
N ASN A 84 -11.00 10.40 12.10
CA ASN A 84 -12.41 10.08 12.00
C ASN A 84 -13.02 10.57 10.67
N LEU A 85 -12.51 10.04 9.55
CA LEU A 85 -12.91 10.40 8.19
C LEU A 85 -13.94 9.39 7.64
N PRO A 86 -15.26 9.58 7.85
CA PRO A 86 -16.27 8.58 7.50
C PRO A 86 -16.58 8.51 6.01
N SER A 87 -16.28 9.57 5.26
CA SER A 87 -16.81 9.80 3.92
C SER A 87 -15.72 9.90 2.85
N PRO A 88 -16.02 9.49 1.60
CA PRO A 88 -15.04 9.40 0.51
C PRO A 88 -14.46 10.76 0.09
N ASP A 89 -15.23 11.83 0.25
CA ASP A 89 -14.84 13.23 -0.01
C ASP A 89 -13.72 13.73 0.91
N LEU A 90 -13.63 13.22 2.13
CA LEU A 90 -12.55 13.50 3.08
C LEU A 90 -11.32 12.59 2.85
N LEU A 91 -11.55 11.39 2.28
CA LEU A 91 -10.49 10.41 2.04
C LEU A 91 -9.73 10.64 0.73
N ALA A 92 -10.28 11.43 -0.20
CA ALA A 92 -9.67 11.70 -1.50
C ALA A 92 -8.23 12.23 -1.40
N VAL A 93 -7.96 13.18 -0.49
CA VAL A 93 -6.62 13.75 -0.30
C VAL A 93 -5.66 12.77 0.39
N PRO A 94 -6.02 12.15 1.53
CA PRO A 94 -5.22 11.09 2.14
C PRO A 94 -4.86 9.95 1.17
N LEU A 95 -5.78 9.55 0.30
CA LEU A 95 -5.54 8.51 -0.71
C LEU A 95 -4.40 8.85 -1.68
N LEU A 96 -4.28 10.12 -2.07
CA LEU A 96 -3.17 10.56 -2.93
C LEU A 96 -1.85 10.66 -2.14
N LEU A 97 -1.92 11.12 -0.88
CA LEU A 97 -0.74 11.29 -0.04
C LEU A 97 -0.08 9.97 0.37
N VAL A 98 -0.82 8.85 0.37
CA VAL A 98 -0.26 7.52 0.67
C VAL A 98 0.46 6.87 -0.54
N LEU A 99 0.27 7.37 -1.77
CA LEU A 99 0.87 6.76 -2.95
C LEU A 99 2.41 6.77 -2.95
N PRO A 100 3.08 7.89 -2.60
CA PRO A 100 4.54 7.90 -2.47
C PRO A 100 5.05 6.91 -1.43
N ALA A 101 4.28 6.65 -0.35
CA ALA A 101 4.65 5.67 0.66
C ALA A 101 4.74 4.25 0.08
N ALA A 102 3.85 3.89 -0.84
CA ALA A 102 3.92 2.60 -1.54
C ALA A 102 5.21 2.45 -2.37
N LEU A 103 5.65 3.53 -3.02
CA LEU A 103 6.91 3.57 -3.77
C LEU A 103 8.13 3.46 -2.85
N CYS A 104 8.12 4.17 -1.71
CA CYS A 104 9.15 4.01 -0.69
C CYS A 104 9.22 2.58 -0.15
N GLY A 105 8.05 1.91 -0.02
CA GLY A 105 7.99 0.48 0.32
C GLY A 105 8.75 -0.39 -0.68
N ALA A 106 8.57 -0.17 -1.98
CA ALA A 106 9.30 -0.90 -3.01
C ALA A 106 10.82 -0.59 -3.00
N GLN A 107 11.20 0.66 -2.74
CA GLN A 107 12.61 1.03 -2.59
C GLN A 107 13.26 0.36 -1.38
N LEU A 108 12.55 0.29 -0.25
CA LEU A 108 13.03 -0.42 0.92
C LEU A 108 13.25 -1.90 0.61
N GLU A 109 12.29 -2.54 -0.07
CA GLU A 109 12.40 -3.93 -0.51
C GLU A 109 13.60 -4.16 -1.43
N TYR A 110 13.86 -3.24 -2.36
CA TYR A 110 15.05 -3.30 -3.20
C TYR A 110 16.36 -3.29 -2.36
N LEU A 111 16.44 -2.42 -1.36
CA LEU A 111 17.61 -2.33 -0.47
C LEU A 111 17.78 -3.59 0.38
N LEU A 112 16.67 -4.14 0.88
CA LEU A 112 16.64 -5.38 1.65
C LEU A 112 17.12 -6.55 0.79
N ARG A 113 16.56 -6.76 -0.41
CA ARG A 113 17.01 -7.79 -1.36
C ARG A 113 18.49 -7.66 -1.71
N LYS A 114 19.01 -6.43 -1.86
CA LYS A 114 20.44 -6.19 -2.10
C LYS A 114 21.32 -6.64 -0.93
N ARG A 115 20.85 -6.44 0.31
CA ARG A 115 21.53 -6.92 1.51
C ARG A 115 21.49 -8.44 1.59
N GLU A 116 20.34 -9.04 1.29
CA GLU A 116 20.16 -10.50 1.28
C GLU A 116 21.04 -11.19 0.24
N ASN A 117 21.22 -10.61 -0.94
CA ASN A 117 22.16 -11.15 -1.94
C ASN A 117 23.59 -11.30 -1.39
N ARG A 118 24.03 -10.42 -0.47
CA ARG A 118 25.35 -10.56 0.18
C ARG A 118 25.36 -11.73 1.17
N GLN A 119 24.26 -11.92 1.91
CA GLN A 119 24.11 -13.04 2.84
C GLN A 119 24.00 -14.38 2.10
N TYR A 120 23.34 -14.40 0.95
CA TYR A 120 23.26 -15.56 0.07
C TYR A 120 24.64 -16.01 -0.41
N ASN A 121 25.50 -15.07 -0.82
CA ASN A 121 26.89 -15.39 -1.17
C ASN A 121 27.65 -16.02 0.01
N ALA A 122 27.43 -15.53 1.23
CA ALA A 122 28.04 -16.11 2.43
C ALA A 122 27.55 -17.55 2.69
N ILE A 123 26.26 -17.83 2.48
CA ILE A 123 25.70 -19.19 2.57
C ILE A 123 26.28 -20.10 1.48
N LEU A 124 26.43 -19.61 0.25
CA LEU A 124 27.07 -20.35 -0.84
C LEU A 124 28.53 -20.71 -0.54
N HIS A 125 29.29 -19.78 0.05
CA HIS A 125 30.66 -20.05 0.49
C HIS A 125 30.70 -21.09 1.61
N TRP A 126 29.80 -20.99 2.60
CA TRP A 126 29.64 -21.99 3.66
C TRP A 126 29.28 -23.37 3.10
N GLY A 127 28.39 -23.46 2.10
CA GLY A 127 28.03 -24.73 1.48
C GLY A 127 29.17 -25.42 0.71
N ARG A 128 30.15 -24.65 0.23
CA ARG A 128 31.35 -25.19 -0.46
C ARG A 128 32.45 -25.63 0.50
N GLN A 129 32.57 -24.97 1.64
CA GLN A 129 33.51 -25.30 2.71
C GLN A 129 32.78 -25.18 4.05
N PRO A 130 32.04 -26.23 4.47
CA PRO A 130 31.33 -26.19 5.73
C PRO A 130 32.35 -26.18 6.88
N GLY A 131 32.63 -24.98 7.40
CA GLY A 131 33.26 -24.83 8.71
C GLY A 131 32.33 -25.31 9.83
N ASP A 132 32.78 -25.24 11.07
CA ASP A 132 32.09 -25.79 12.25
C ASP A 132 30.75 -25.09 12.59
N ASP A 133 30.43 -23.99 11.91
CA ASP A 133 29.23 -23.18 12.12
C ASP A 133 27.96 -23.79 11.50
N ARG A 134 27.47 -24.90 12.05
CA ARG A 134 26.17 -25.50 11.68
C ARG A 134 24.96 -24.56 11.92
N VAL A 135 25.14 -23.50 12.71
CA VAL A 135 24.09 -22.54 13.12
C VAL A 135 23.99 -21.32 12.18
N LEU A 136 24.95 -21.13 11.27
CA LEU A 136 25.04 -19.95 10.41
C LEU A 136 23.77 -19.69 9.59
N PRO A 137 23.17 -20.69 8.91
CA PRO A 137 21.98 -20.46 8.08
C PRO A 137 20.75 -20.01 8.88
N ALA A 138 20.48 -20.65 10.02
CA ALA A 138 19.34 -20.30 10.87
C ALA A 138 19.48 -18.89 11.48
N LYS A 139 20.70 -18.50 11.86
CA LYS A 139 21.00 -17.17 12.37
C LYS A 139 20.81 -16.09 11.29
N ILE A 140 21.21 -16.37 10.04
CA ILE A 140 21.02 -15.47 8.91
C ILE A 140 19.53 -15.27 8.62
N VAL A 141 18.75 -16.35 8.52
CA VAL A 141 17.30 -16.28 8.28
C VAL A 141 16.59 -15.48 9.37
N ARG A 142 16.83 -15.81 10.64
CA ARG A 142 16.21 -15.09 11.77
C ARG A 142 16.59 -13.60 11.79
N SER A 143 17.85 -13.29 11.50
CA SER A 143 18.30 -11.90 11.43
C SER A 143 17.66 -11.15 10.26
N SER A 144 17.42 -11.80 9.12
CA SER A 144 16.78 -11.16 7.96
C SER A 144 15.33 -10.84 8.26
N LEU A 145 14.57 -11.80 8.81
CA LEU A 145 13.18 -11.62 9.22
C LEU A 145 13.02 -10.44 10.19
N LEU A 146 13.77 -10.45 11.29
CA LEU A 146 13.73 -9.35 12.27
C LEU A 146 14.06 -8.00 11.65
N TRP A 147 15.02 -7.95 10.73
CA TRP A 147 15.40 -6.71 10.07
C TRP A 147 14.35 -6.23 9.07
N HIS A 148 13.68 -7.14 8.37
CA HIS A 148 12.57 -6.83 7.46
C HIS A 148 11.41 -6.21 8.22
N GLY A 149 10.91 -6.92 9.24
CA GLY A 149 9.80 -6.44 10.06
C GLY A 149 10.14 -5.10 10.72
N PHE A 150 11.35 -4.94 11.26
CA PHE A 150 11.78 -3.68 11.87
C PHE A 150 11.86 -2.53 10.86
N ALA A 151 12.44 -2.76 9.67
CA ALA A 151 12.59 -1.73 8.66
C ALA A 151 11.24 -1.27 8.10
N GLN A 152 10.31 -2.20 7.85
CA GLN A 152 8.97 -1.86 7.41
C GLN A 152 8.17 -1.16 8.51
N PHE A 153 8.33 -1.58 9.77
CA PHE A 153 7.70 -0.91 10.90
C PHE A 153 8.15 0.54 10.99
N LEU A 154 9.47 0.78 10.89
CA LEU A 154 10.04 2.11 10.90
C LEU A 154 9.51 2.96 9.73
N LEU A 155 9.42 2.38 8.53
CA LEU A 155 8.85 3.04 7.37
C LEU A 155 7.38 3.41 7.57
N PHE A 156 6.58 2.49 8.11
CA PHE A 156 5.17 2.72 8.41
C PHE A 156 5.00 3.84 9.44
N VAL A 157 5.76 3.81 10.55
CA VAL A 157 5.71 4.85 11.57
C VAL A 157 6.13 6.20 10.99
N ALA A 158 7.23 6.25 10.24
CA ALA A 158 7.70 7.48 9.60
C ALA A 158 6.64 8.10 8.67
N TRP A 159 6.05 7.29 7.78
CA TRP A 159 4.99 7.77 6.88
C TRP A 159 3.71 8.15 7.62
N SER A 160 3.34 7.43 8.67
CA SER A 160 2.18 7.79 9.48
C SER A 160 2.34 9.15 10.15
N LEU A 161 3.55 9.48 10.61
CA LEU A 161 3.88 10.78 11.17
C LEU A 161 3.85 11.88 10.11
N VAL A 162 4.43 11.63 8.93
CA VAL A 162 4.38 12.57 7.80
C VAL A 162 2.93 12.90 7.43
N LEU A 163 2.06 11.89 7.34
CA LEU A 163 0.64 12.09 7.04
C LEU A 163 -0.08 12.86 8.16
N ASP A 164 0.14 12.50 9.43
CA ASP A 164 -0.48 13.19 10.56
C ASP A 164 -0.07 14.67 10.61
N VAL A 165 1.23 14.95 10.45
CA VAL A 165 1.75 16.33 10.41
C VAL A 165 1.19 17.08 9.20
N THR A 166 1.18 16.47 8.02
CA THR A 166 0.68 17.12 6.79
C THR A 166 -0.79 17.49 6.92
N ILE A 167 -1.63 16.57 7.42
CA ILE A 167 -3.07 16.81 7.62
C ILE A 167 -3.30 17.88 8.70
N ARG A 168 -2.54 17.87 9.79
CA ARG A 168 -2.63 18.90 10.85
C ARG A 168 -2.22 20.28 10.34
N ILE A 169 -1.13 20.38 9.60
CA ILE A 169 -0.68 21.65 9.00
C ILE A 169 -1.78 22.18 8.08
N PHE A 170 -2.32 21.33 7.20
CA PHE A 170 -3.39 21.74 6.29
C PHE A 170 -4.65 22.19 7.05
N ALA A 171 -5.06 21.43 8.08
CA ALA A 171 -6.19 21.78 8.92
C ALA A 171 -5.99 23.09 9.68
N SER A 172 -4.76 23.36 10.16
CA SER A 172 -4.43 24.63 10.83
C SER A 172 -4.39 25.82 9.87
N ALA A 173 -3.96 25.61 8.62
CA ALA A 173 -3.85 26.66 7.61
C ALA A 173 -5.21 27.07 7.04
N PHE A 174 -6.11 26.11 6.82
CA PHE A 174 -7.42 26.34 6.19
C PHE A 174 -8.59 26.34 7.18
N GLY A 175 -8.39 25.89 8.42
CA GLY A 175 -9.43 25.79 9.45
C GLY A 175 -10.35 24.56 9.33
N TYR A 176 -10.17 23.73 8.30
CA TYR A 176 -10.94 22.51 8.07
C TYR A 176 -10.07 21.41 7.44
N ILE A 177 -10.49 20.15 7.59
CA ILE A 177 -9.83 19.00 6.92
C ILE A 177 -10.12 19.08 5.42
N PRO A 178 -9.11 18.92 4.54
CA PRO A 178 -9.29 19.04 3.10
C PRO A 178 -10.40 18.11 2.60
N ARG A 179 -11.44 18.70 2.02
CA ARG A 179 -12.62 18.01 1.51
C ARG A 179 -12.78 18.31 0.03
N VAL A 180 -13.01 17.27 -0.77
CA VAL A 180 -13.35 17.42 -2.19
C VAL A 180 -14.85 17.16 -2.35
N SER A 181 -15.63 18.23 -2.44
CA SER A 181 -17.09 18.16 -2.54
C SER A 181 -17.54 17.36 -3.77
N GLY A 182 -18.56 16.51 -3.61
CA GLY A 182 -19.14 15.72 -4.70
C GLY A 182 -18.42 14.41 -5.01
N VAL A 183 -17.31 14.10 -4.34
CA VAL A 183 -16.61 12.83 -4.53
C VAL A 183 -17.38 11.69 -3.84
N MET A 184 -17.67 10.66 -4.62
CA MET A 184 -18.29 9.41 -4.16
C MET A 184 -17.31 8.26 -4.37
N TRP A 185 -17.55 7.12 -3.73
CA TRP A 185 -16.73 5.91 -3.91
C TRP A 185 -16.57 5.49 -5.37
N GLY A 186 -17.63 5.62 -6.18
CA GLY A 186 -17.58 5.33 -7.62
C GLY A 186 -16.53 6.17 -8.36
N HIS A 187 -16.39 7.45 -8.02
CA HIS A 187 -15.36 8.33 -8.61
C HIS A 187 -13.95 7.87 -8.22
N LEU A 188 -13.76 7.51 -6.95
CA LEU A 188 -12.47 7.01 -6.45
C LEU A 188 -12.09 5.69 -7.12
N TRP A 189 -13.02 4.74 -7.23
CA TRP A 189 -12.79 3.47 -7.91
C TRP A 189 -12.55 3.65 -9.41
N PHE A 190 -13.23 4.59 -10.06
CA PHE A 190 -12.97 4.93 -11.46
C PHE A 190 -11.54 5.44 -11.65
N VAL A 191 -11.09 6.38 -10.82
CA VAL A 191 -9.71 6.89 -10.84
C VAL A 191 -8.70 5.79 -10.58
N ALA A 192 -8.95 4.91 -9.60
CA ALA A 192 -8.08 3.75 -9.35
C ALA A 192 -8.05 2.78 -10.55
N GLY A 193 -9.21 2.55 -11.18
CA GLY A 193 -9.36 1.70 -12.36
C GLY A 193 -8.56 2.20 -13.56
N LEU A 194 -8.22 3.49 -13.64
CA LEU A 194 -7.30 4.00 -14.65
C LEU A 194 -5.94 3.30 -14.59
N GLY A 195 -5.46 2.90 -13.41
CA GLY A 195 -4.24 2.10 -13.27
C GLY A 195 -4.31 0.80 -14.07
N GLY A 196 -5.46 0.12 -13.99
CA GLY A 196 -5.77 -1.09 -14.77
C GLY A 196 -6.15 -0.85 -16.24
N ILE A 197 -6.35 0.39 -16.69
CA ILE A 197 -6.50 0.72 -18.12
C ILE A 197 -5.15 1.06 -18.72
N LEU A 198 -4.35 1.85 -18.00
CA LEU A 198 -2.96 2.21 -18.35
C LEU A 198 -2.08 0.97 -18.51
N SER A 199 -2.37 -0.09 -17.78
CA SER A 199 -1.72 -1.39 -17.88
C SER A 199 -1.81 -2.10 -19.22
N LEU A 200 -2.91 -1.88 -19.96
CA LEU A 200 -3.19 -2.63 -21.17
C LEU A 200 -2.14 -2.37 -22.25
N ARG A 201 -1.35 -1.28 -22.14
CA ARG A 201 -0.29 -0.86 -23.07
C ARG A 201 -0.72 -0.80 -24.55
N ILE A 202 -2.03 -0.84 -24.80
CA ILE A 202 -2.64 -0.80 -26.13
C ILE A 202 -3.07 0.64 -26.40
N ARG A 203 -2.40 1.30 -27.35
CA ARG A 203 -2.73 2.69 -27.76
C ARG A 203 -4.21 2.87 -28.13
N ARG A 204 -4.82 1.85 -28.76
CA ARG A 204 -6.26 1.88 -29.13
C ARG A 204 -7.17 1.94 -27.91
N ALA A 205 -6.81 1.27 -26.81
CA ALA A 205 -7.59 1.32 -25.57
C ALA A 205 -7.57 2.74 -24.97
N TYR A 206 -6.42 3.43 -25.02
CA TYR A 206 -6.32 4.83 -24.56
C TYR A 206 -7.12 5.79 -25.42
N VAL A 207 -7.13 5.60 -26.74
CA VAL A 207 -7.92 6.42 -27.66
C VAL A 207 -9.41 6.21 -27.43
N VAL A 208 -9.87 4.96 -27.35
CA VAL A 208 -11.28 4.65 -27.08
C VAL A 208 -11.71 5.19 -25.71
N PHE A 209 -10.85 5.08 -24.69
CA PHE A 209 -11.09 5.64 -23.37
C PHE A 209 -11.15 7.17 -23.38
N GLY A 210 -10.25 7.84 -24.11
CA GLY A 210 -10.28 9.30 -24.27
C GLY A 210 -11.54 9.78 -24.99
N PHE A 211 -11.95 9.08 -26.06
CA PHE A 211 -13.18 9.39 -26.77
C PHE A 211 -14.43 9.15 -25.93
N SER A 212 -14.49 8.05 -25.16
CA SER A 212 -15.64 7.78 -24.29
C SER A 212 -15.74 8.77 -23.12
N LEU A 213 -14.60 9.20 -22.56
CA LEU A 213 -14.56 10.24 -21.54
C LEU A 213 -15.01 11.59 -22.11
N ALA A 214 -14.50 11.98 -23.29
CA ALA A 214 -14.88 13.22 -23.95
C ALA A 214 -16.37 13.24 -24.33
N ALA A 215 -16.89 12.11 -24.84
CA ALA A 215 -18.31 11.97 -25.17
C ALA A 215 -19.19 12.01 -23.90
N GLY A 216 -18.76 11.38 -22.81
CA GLY A 216 -19.46 11.41 -21.53
C GLY A 216 -19.50 12.80 -20.90
N VAL A 217 -18.39 13.53 -20.94
CA VAL A 217 -18.33 14.93 -20.47
C VAL A 217 -19.19 15.84 -21.36
N ALA A 218 -19.12 15.68 -22.68
CA ALA A 218 -19.95 16.46 -23.61
C ALA A 218 -21.45 16.20 -23.38
N ALA A 219 -21.86 14.94 -23.15
CA ALA A 219 -23.24 14.60 -22.83
C ALA A 219 -23.72 15.20 -21.51
N LEU A 220 -22.82 15.35 -20.52
CA LEU A 220 -23.11 15.98 -19.22
C LEU A 220 -23.21 17.51 -19.29
N VAL A 221 -22.54 18.16 -20.25
CA VAL A 221 -22.62 19.62 -20.46
C VAL A 221 -23.86 20.03 -21.27
N VAL A 222 -24.46 19.10 -22.02
CA VAL A 222 -25.63 19.34 -22.87
C VAL A 222 -26.97 19.15 -22.12
N ILE A 223 -26.94 18.63 -20.88
CA ILE A 223 -28.10 18.48 -19.98
C ILE A 223 -28.05 19.60 -18.93
#